data_AF-A0A6I9Q453-F1
#
_entry.id   AF-A0A6I9Q453-F1
#
_cell.length_a   1.000
_cell.length_b   1.000
_cell.length_c   1.000
_cell.angle_alpha   90.00
_cell.angle_beta   90.00
_cell.angle_gamma   90.00
#
_symmetry.space_group_name_H-M   'P 1'
#
loop_
_entity.id
_entity.type
_entity.pdbx_description
1 polymer ?
#
loop_
_entity_poly.entity_id
_entity_poly.type
_entity_poly.pdbx_seq_one_letter_code
_entity_poly.pdbx_strand_id
1 'polypeptide(L)'
;MSILLLPHNIPDSLKHLSTLVDDMWYYAGDRSTDMNWYTKRAALTGIYNTTELVMLQDSSPDFQDTWDFLDNRIQDVVNMATTAKQVQATGETVVQGLMGAAVTMKNLTGLNQRR
;
A
#
# COMPACT_ATOMS: atom_id res chain seq x y z
N MET A 1 -10.59 -5.26 -22.78
CA MET A 1 -9.41 -4.39 -22.54
C MET A 1 -8.78 -3.77 -23.79
N SER A 2 -8.56 -4.47 -24.92
CA SER A 2 -7.80 -3.92 -26.06
C SER A 2 -8.34 -2.60 -26.64
N ILE A 3 -9.67 -2.45 -26.73
CA ILE A 3 -10.32 -1.22 -27.24
C ILE A 3 -10.15 -0.03 -26.28
N LEU A 4 -10.20 -0.30 -24.96
CA LEU A 4 -10.05 0.73 -23.92
C LEU A 4 -8.63 1.32 -23.91
N LEU A 5 -7.63 0.51 -24.28
CA LEU A 5 -6.23 0.92 -24.35
C LEU A 5 -5.85 1.64 -25.66
N LEU A 6 -6.78 1.83 -26.59
CA LEU A 6 -6.51 2.63 -27.79
C LEU A 6 -6.21 4.08 -27.37
N PRO A 7 -5.21 4.77 -27.98
CA PRO A 7 -4.74 6.08 -27.51
C PRO A 7 -5.84 7.14 -27.31
N HIS A 8 -6.89 7.10 -28.13
CA HIS A 8 -8.02 8.04 -28.04
C HIS A 8 -8.99 7.71 -26.89
N ASN A 9 -9.03 6.46 -26.43
CA ASN A 9 -9.88 6.01 -25.32
C ASN A 9 -9.14 5.99 -23.98
N ILE A 10 -7.81 6.11 -23.96
CA ILE A 10 -6.99 6.08 -22.73
C ILE A 10 -7.45 7.11 -21.69
N PRO A 11 -7.69 8.40 -22.02
CA PRO A 11 -8.09 9.38 -21.01
C PRO A 11 -9.40 9.03 -20.33
N ASP A 12 -10.41 8.62 -21.11
CA ASP A 12 -11.72 8.27 -20.58
C ASP A 12 -11.70 6.94 -19.82
N SER A 13 -11.01 5.92 -20.35
CA SER A 13 -10.88 4.63 -19.69
C SER A 13 -10.15 4.74 -18.34
N LEU A 14 -9.06 5.52 -18.27
CA LEU A 14 -8.36 5.79 -17.02
C LEU A 14 -9.23 6.55 -16.03
N LYS A 15 -10.04 7.52 -16.49
CA LYS A 15 -10.97 8.26 -15.63
C LYS A 15 -12.05 7.34 -15.05
N HIS A 16 -12.60 6.45 -15.85
CA HIS A 16 -13.57 5.46 -15.38
C HIS A 16 -12.95 4.51 -14.36
N LEU A 17 -11.74 4.01 -14.63
CA LEU A 17 -11.01 3.14 -13.73
C LEU A 17 -10.66 3.84 -12.39
N SER A 18 -10.20 5.09 -12.45
CA SER A 18 -9.90 5.85 -11.23
C SER A 18 -11.15 6.10 -10.40
N THR A 19 -12.27 6.44 -11.04
CA THR A 19 -13.56 6.65 -10.35
C THR A 19 -14.05 5.36 -9.69
N LEU A 20 -13.94 4.23 -10.38
CA LEU A 20 -14.30 2.92 -9.84
C LEU A 20 -13.49 2.57 -8.58
N VAL A 21 -12.17 2.73 -8.66
CA VAL A 21 -11.25 2.48 -7.54
C VAL A 21 -11.51 3.43 -6.38
N ASP A 22 -11.84 4.69 -6.68
CA ASP A 22 -12.24 5.69 -5.68
C ASP A 22 -13.50 5.27 -4.94
N ASP A 23 -14.52 4.83 -5.67
CA ASP A 23 -15.78 4.36 -5.10
C ASP A 23 -15.58 3.12 -4.23
N MET A 24 -14.79 2.14 -4.68
CA MET A 24 -14.45 0.95 -3.88
C MET A 24 -13.82 1.34 -2.54
N TRP A 25 -12.82 2.23 -2.55
CA TRP A 25 -12.17 2.71 -1.34
C TRP A 25 -13.11 3.55 -0.45
N TYR A 26 -13.97 4.35 -1.07
CA TYR A 26 -14.97 5.15 -0.35
C TYR A 26 -15.94 4.24 0.43
N TYR A 27 -16.48 3.20 -0.21
CA TYR A 27 -17.38 2.24 0.43
C TYR A 27 -16.67 1.30 1.40
N ALA A 28 -15.38 1.01 1.19
CA ALA A 28 -14.53 0.30 2.16
C ALA A 28 -14.24 1.15 3.42
N GLY A 29 -14.65 2.42 3.46
CA GLY A 29 -14.49 3.30 4.62
C GLY A 29 -13.14 3.99 4.70
N ASP A 30 -12.34 4.01 3.64
CA ASP A 30 -11.08 4.74 3.63
C ASP A 30 -11.31 6.26 3.68
N ARG A 31 -10.59 6.92 4.60
CA ARG A 31 -10.59 8.39 4.79
C ARG A 31 -9.18 8.97 4.69
N SER A 32 -8.23 8.23 4.10
CA SER A 32 -6.84 8.65 4.00
C SER A 32 -6.72 9.87 3.07
N THR A 33 -6.04 10.93 3.51
CA THR A 33 -5.79 12.17 2.73
C THR A 33 -4.33 12.37 2.35
N ASP A 34 -3.43 11.53 2.88
CA ASP A 34 -1.98 11.71 2.75
C ASP A 34 -1.38 10.82 1.64
N MET A 35 -0.06 10.64 1.59
CA MET A 35 0.62 9.75 0.63
C MET A 35 0.01 8.34 0.53
N ASN A 36 -0.60 7.86 1.61
CA ASN A 36 -1.38 6.61 1.61
C ASN A 36 -2.53 6.60 0.57
N TRP A 37 -3.10 7.75 0.23
CA TRP A 37 -4.16 7.89 -0.78
C TRP A 37 -3.70 7.39 -2.15
N TYR A 38 -2.52 7.85 -2.61
CA TYR A 38 -1.95 7.48 -3.92
C TYR A 38 -1.54 6.01 -3.94
N THR A 39 -0.88 5.54 -2.87
CA THR A 39 -0.42 4.15 -2.78
C THR A 39 -1.59 3.17 -2.77
N LYS A 40 -2.66 3.45 -2.00
CA LYS A 40 -3.86 2.60 -1.95
C LYS A 40 -4.57 2.50 -3.30
N ARG A 41 -4.69 3.61 -4.02
CA ARG A 41 -5.31 3.65 -5.34
C ARG A 41 -4.46 2.93 -6.38
N ALA A 42 -3.16 3.21 -6.42
CA ALA A 42 -2.25 2.51 -7.32
C ALA A 42 -2.26 1.00 -7.08
N ALA A 43 -2.26 0.56 -5.81
CA ALA A 43 -2.35 -0.84 -5.44
C ALA A 43 -3.67 -1.48 -5.91
N LEU A 44 -4.82 -0.88 -5.59
CA LEU A 44 -6.12 -1.44 -5.97
C LEU A 44 -6.34 -1.44 -7.48
N THR A 45 -5.92 -0.39 -8.19
CA THR A 45 -5.91 -0.36 -9.66
C THR A 45 -5.08 -1.51 -10.25
N GLY A 46 -3.89 -1.76 -9.68
CA GLY A 46 -3.04 -2.86 -10.09
C GLY A 46 -3.68 -4.23 -9.85
N ILE A 47 -4.27 -4.43 -8.67
CA ILE A 47 -5.00 -5.66 -8.31
C ILE A 47 -6.17 -5.89 -9.28
N TYR A 48 -7.00 -4.87 -9.52
CA TYR A 48 -8.13 -4.97 -10.43
C TYR A 48 -7.71 -5.37 -11.84
N ASN A 49 -6.77 -4.64 -12.44
CA ASN A 49 -6.31 -4.90 -13.81
C ASN A 49 -5.65 -6.28 -13.95
N THR A 50 -4.84 -6.70 -12.98
CA THR A 50 -4.19 -8.02 -13.03
C THR A 50 -5.19 -9.16 -12.82
N THR A 51 -6.15 -8.99 -11.91
CA THR A 51 -7.22 -9.97 -11.69
C THR A 51 -8.10 -10.11 -12.93
N GLU A 52 -8.46 -9.00 -13.59
CA GLU A 52 -9.20 -9.04 -14.86
C GLU A 52 -8.44 -9.80 -15.94
N LEU A 53 -7.12 -9.59 -16.08
CA LEU A 53 -6.29 -10.31 -17.04
C LEU A 53 -6.18 -11.82 -16.75
N VAL A 54 -6.17 -12.21 -15.47
CA VAL A 54 -6.23 -13.62 -15.04
C VAL A 54 -7.60 -14.20 -15.39
N MET A 55 -8.67 -13.47 -15.09
CA MET A 55 -10.05 -13.89 -15.37
C MET A 55 -10.30 -14.18 -16.85
N LEU A 56 -9.65 -13.45 -17.77
CA LEU A 56 -9.75 -13.70 -19.21
C LEU A 56 -9.21 -15.07 -19.65
N GLN A 57 -8.34 -15.69 -18.86
CA GLN A 57 -7.69 -16.97 -19.16
C GLN A 57 -8.21 -18.10 -18.26
N ASP A 58 -9.01 -17.78 -17.26
CA ASP A 58 -9.52 -18.73 -16.28
C ASP A 58 -10.71 -19.53 -16.86
N SER A 59 -10.63 -20.84 -16.71
CA SER A 59 -11.66 -21.81 -17.12
C SER A 59 -12.11 -22.72 -15.98
N SER A 60 -11.68 -22.42 -14.75
CA SER A 60 -12.11 -23.09 -13.53
C SER A 60 -13.61 -22.86 -13.28
N PRO A 61 -14.28 -23.77 -12.55
CA PRO A 61 -15.68 -23.58 -12.18
C PRO A 61 -15.86 -22.26 -11.42
N ASP A 62 -16.77 -21.41 -11.91
CA ASP A 62 -17.12 -20.12 -11.30
C ASP A 62 -15.91 -19.18 -11.05
N PHE A 63 -14.86 -19.29 -11.86
CA PHE A 63 -13.63 -18.48 -11.77
C PHE A 63 -12.89 -18.63 -10.43
N GLN A 64 -12.93 -19.80 -9.80
CA GLN A 64 -12.26 -20.07 -8.52
C GLN A 64 -10.78 -19.64 -8.53
N ASP A 65 -10.04 -19.95 -9.60
CA ASP A 65 -8.62 -19.60 -9.70
C ASP A 65 -8.40 -18.07 -9.72
N THR A 66 -9.31 -17.32 -10.33
CA THR A 66 -9.31 -15.84 -10.32
C THR A 66 -9.57 -15.30 -8.92
N TRP A 67 -10.52 -15.87 -8.19
CA TRP A 67 -10.83 -15.45 -6.82
C TRP A 67 -9.68 -15.74 -5.86
N ASP A 68 -9.03 -16.89 -6.00
CA ASP A 68 -7.84 -17.24 -5.23
C ASP A 68 -6.68 -16.29 -5.58
N PHE A 69 -6.50 -15.95 -6.86
CA PHE A 69 -5.50 -14.95 -7.27
C PHE A 69 -5.78 -13.58 -6.64
N LEU A 70 -7.04 -13.12 -6.67
CA LEU A 70 -7.46 -11.86 -6.08
C LEU A 70 -7.15 -11.80 -4.58
N ASP A 71 -7.53 -12.85 -3.84
CA ASP A 71 -7.30 -12.93 -2.40
C ASP A 71 -5.81 -12.85 -2.06
N ASN A 72 -4.97 -13.61 -2.79
CA ASN A 72 -3.51 -13.57 -2.64
C ASN A 72 -2.95 -12.15 -2.88
N ARG A 73 -3.43 -11.43 -3.90
CA ARG A 73 -2.98 -10.07 -4.19
C ARG A 73 -3.41 -9.05 -3.14
N ILE A 74 -4.61 -9.21 -2.57
CA ILE A 74 -5.07 -8.40 -1.44
C ILE A 74 -4.16 -8.65 -0.21
N GLN A 75 -3.87 -9.92 0.08
CA GLN A 75 -2.99 -10.29 1.18
C GLN A 75 -1.58 -9.71 1.02
N ASP A 76 -1.01 -9.72 -0.19
CA ASP A 76 0.30 -9.13 -0.46
C ASP A 76 0.34 -7.64 -0.08
N VAL A 77 -0.70 -6.88 -0.46
CA VAL A 77 -0.79 -5.44 -0.15
C VAL A 77 -0.91 -5.20 1.35
N VAL A 78 -1.71 -6.01 2.05
CA VAL A 78 -1.86 -5.92 3.51
C VAL A 78 -0.53 -6.23 4.22
N ASN A 79 0.17 -7.28 3.78
CA ASN A 79 1.46 -7.69 4.32
C ASN A 79 2.54 -6.64 4.07
N MET A 80 2.60 -6.07 2.87
CA MET A 80 3.51 -4.97 2.53
C MET A 80 3.24 -3.73 3.39
N ALA A 81 1.98 -3.32 3.56
CA ALA A 81 1.62 -2.17 4.37
C ALA A 81 1.98 -2.38 5.86
N THR A 82 1.77 -3.59 6.37
CA THR A 82 2.11 -3.94 7.76
C THR A 82 3.62 -3.96 7.97
N THR A 83 4.36 -4.57 7.04
CA THR A 83 5.82 -4.64 7.08
C THR A 83 6.45 -3.25 7.03
N ALA A 84 5.95 -2.36 6.15
CA ALA A 84 6.44 -0.99 6.06
C ALA A 84 6.27 -0.22 7.38
N LYS A 85 5.09 -0.34 8.02
CA LYS A 85 4.83 0.25 9.33
C LYS A 85 5.76 -0.31 10.41
N GLN A 86 5.97 -1.62 10.42
CA GLN A 86 6.85 -2.27 11.39
C GLN A 86 8.30 -1.81 11.26
N VAL A 87 8.80 -1.68 10.02
CA VAL A 87 10.16 -1.20 9.75
C VAL A 87 10.33 0.25 10.23
N GLN A 88 9.35 1.12 9.95
CA GLN A 88 9.39 2.50 10.42
C GLN A 88 9.42 2.57 11.96
N ALA A 89 8.51 1.86 12.64
CA ALA A 89 8.46 1.83 14.11
C ALA A 89 9.74 1.26 14.73
N THR A 90 10.33 0.24 14.11
CA THR A 90 11.60 -0.36 14.57
C THR A 90 12.76 0.62 14.39
N GLY A 91 12.81 1.36 13.29
CA GLY A 91 13.82 2.40 13.09
C GLY A 91 13.75 3.51 14.14
N GLU A 92 12.54 4.01 14.42
CA GLU A 92 12.30 5.05 15.42
C GLU A 92 12.71 4.60 16.83
N THR A 93 12.38 3.37 17.23
CA THR A 93 12.75 2.82 18.54
C THR A 93 14.27 2.62 18.67
N VAL A 94 14.96 2.18 17.62
CA VAL A 94 16.42 2.07 17.61
C VAL A 94 17.08 3.45 17.76
N VAL A 95 16.63 4.46 17.02
CA VAL A 95 17.18 5.82 17.14
C VAL A 95 16.95 6.38 18.55
N GLN A 96 15.75 6.21 19.12
CA GLN A 96 15.44 6.64 20.47
C GLN A 96 16.31 5.92 21.52
N GLY A 97 16.52 4.61 21.37
CA GLY A 97 17.39 3.83 22.24
C GLY A 97 18.85 4.31 22.22
N LEU A 98 19.39 4.58 21.03
CA LEU A 98 20.75 5.12 20.87
C LEU A 98 20.88 6.53 21.48
N MET A 99 19.90 7.41 21.24
CA MET A 99 19.89 8.75 21.80
C MET A 99 19.77 8.73 23.33
N GLY A 100 18.92 7.86 23.89
CA GLY A 100 18.80 7.66 25.34
C GLY A 100 20.10 7.17 25.97
N ALA A 101 20.78 6.21 25.32
CA ALA A 101 22.09 5.73 25.75
C ALA A 101 23.15 6.83 25.68
N ALA A 102 23.17 7.63 24.60
CA ALA A 102 24.10 8.74 24.43
C ALA A 102 23.89 9.84 25.49
N VAL A 103 22.64 10.21 25.79
CA VAL A 103 22.32 11.17 26.86
C VAL A 103 22.74 10.63 28.23
N THR A 104 22.52 9.35 28.49
CA THR A 104 22.94 8.70 29.73
C THR A 104 24.46 8.71 29.87
N MET A 105 25.20 8.37 28.81
CA MET A 105 26.66 8.47 28.80
C MET A 105 27.15 9.91 28.99
N LYS A 106 26.52 10.89 28.34
CA LYS A 106 26.83 12.32 28.53
C LYS A 106 26.63 12.77 29.99
N ASN A 107 25.59 12.27 30.66
CA ASN A 107 25.34 12.55 32.08
C ASN A 107 26.35 11.85 33.00
N LEU A 108 26.71 10.58 32.72
CA LEU A 108 27.66 9.80 33.51
C LEU A 108 29.11 10.30 33.41
N THR A 109 29.51 10.82 32.24
CA THR A 109 30.86 11.36 31.99
C THR A 109 31.09 12.75 32.59
N GLY A 110 30.11 13.29 33.32
CA GLY A 110 30.25 14.57 34.04
C GLY A 110 30.32 15.81 33.12
N LEU A 111 30.14 15.65 31.81
CA LEU A 111 30.15 16.74 30.83
C LEU A 111 28.94 17.69 30.96
N ASN A 112 27.99 17.37 31.85
CA ASN A 112 26.79 18.18 32.13
C ASN A 112 26.85 18.92 33.49
N GLN A 113 28.01 18.98 34.16
CA GLN A 113 28.23 19.85 35.32
C GLN A 113 29.07 21.07 34.94
N ARG A 114 28.44 22.21 34.64
CA ARG A 114 29.05 23.52 34.88
C ARG A 114 27.99 24.54 35.30
N ARG A 115 28.08 24.92 36.59
CA ARG A 115 27.55 26.12 37.29
C ARG A 115 26.08 26.46 37.11
#